data_AF-X1NBZ1-F1
#
_entry.id   AF-X1NBZ1-F1
#
_cell.length_a   1.000
_cell.length_b   1.000
_cell.length_c   1.000
_cell.angle_alpha   90.00
_cell.angle_beta   90.00
_cell.angle_gamma   90.00
#
_symmetry.space_group_name_H-M   'P 1'
#
loop_
_entity.id
_entity.type
_entity.pdbx_description
1 polymer ?
#
loop_
_entity_poly.entity_id
_entity_poly.type
_entity_poly.pdbx_seq_one_letter_code
_entity_poly.pdbx_strand_id
1 'polypeptide(L)'
;MFIGCSQDSNSGEPRLKAAIVDQLYLLEPNPAFIDQAKAYLETSGFEVDIYQGEEVSVKFYRELPKYGYKLIIFRAHSGLMQRQEDSQVMVKEATYLFTGEAYK
;
A
#
# COMPACT_ATOMS: atom_id res chain seq x y z
N MET A 1 31.47 35.21 9.41
CA MET A 1 32.07 34.16 8.57
C MET A 1 31.40 32.86 8.96
N PHE A 2 30.37 32.43 8.23
CA PHE A 2 29.65 31.20 8.52
C PHE A 2 30.22 30.11 7.61
N ILE A 3 30.82 29.08 8.22
CA ILE A 3 31.33 27.91 7.52
C ILE A 3 30.10 27.06 7.13
N GLY A 4 29.85 26.97 5.84
CA GLY A 4 28.82 26.09 5.29
C GLY A 4 29.22 24.63 5.47
N CYS A 5 28.31 23.81 5.96
CA CYS A 5 28.45 22.36 5.87
C CYS A 5 28.30 21.97 4.40
N SER A 6 29.39 21.54 3.75
CA SER A 6 29.31 20.76 2.53
C SER A 6 28.55 19.48 2.84
N GLN A 7 27.41 19.28 2.19
CA GLN A 7 26.79 17.97 2.12
C GLN A 7 27.53 17.18 1.04
N ASP A 8 28.40 16.27 1.48
CA ASP A 8 28.95 15.23 0.62
C ASP A 8 27.79 14.30 0.20
N SER A 9 27.30 14.52 -1.01
CA SER A 9 26.28 13.73 -1.67
C SER A 9 26.88 12.42 -2.19
N ASN A 10 27.23 11.47 -1.32
CA ASN A 10 27.40 10.07 -1.73
C ASN A 10 27.41 9.04 -0.58
N SER A 11 26.35 8.98 0.22
CA SER A 11 25.96 7.71 0.85
C SER A 11 24.73 7.19 0.11
N GLY A 12 24.79 5.96 -0.39
CA GLY A 12 23.63 5.27 -0.96
C GLY A 12 22.61 4.97 0.13
N GLU A 13 21.95 6.01 0.63
CA GLU A 13 20.82 5.89 1.54
C GLU A 13 19.79 4.98 0.88
N PRO A 14 19.28 3.96 1.60
CA PRO A 14 18.23 3.10 1.08
C PRO A 14 17.06 3.99 0.63
N ARG A 15 16.72 3.96 -0.67
CA ARG A 15 15.59 4.72 -1.19
C ARG A 15 14.34 4.30 -0.41
N LEU A 16 13.67 5.26 0.22
CA LEU A 16 12.39 5.02 0.87
C LEU A 16 11.38 4.62 -0.21
N LYS A 17 10.86 3.40 -0.14
CA LYS A 17 9.82 2.93 -1.07
C LYS A 17 8.45 2.94 -0.42
N ALA A 18 7.46 3.45 -1.14
CA ALA A 18 6.05 3.34 -0.80
C ALA A 18 5.27 2.67 -1.93
N ALA A 19 4.12 2.08 -1.60
CA ALA A 19 3.20 1.54 -2.60
C ALA A 19 1.79 2.10 -2.41
N ILE A 20 1.11 2.37 -3.51
CA ILE A 20 -0.35 2.59 -3.54
C ILE A 20 -0.97 1.38 -4.21
N VAL A 21 -1.82 0.66 -3.48
CA VAL A 21 -2.49 -0.57 -3.94
C VAL A 21 -3.98 -0.29 -4.05
N ASP A 22 -4.47 -0.13 -5.28
CA ASP A 22 -5.83 0.27 -5.63
C ASP A 22 -6.62 -0.88 -6.26
N GLN A 23 -7.21 -1.70 -5.39
CA GLN A 23 -8.12 -2.77 -5.78
C GLN A 23 -9.45 -2.24 -6.34
N LEU A 24 -9.85 -1.03 -5.96
CA LEU A 24 -11.13 -0.43 -6.37
C LEU A 24 -11.10 0.16 -7.77
N TYR A 25 -9.93 0.35 -8.38
CA TYR A 25 -9.77 0.99 -9.68
C TYR A 25 -10.73 0.49 -10.78
N LEU A 26 -10.97 -0.82 -10.85
CA LEU A 26 -11.85 -1.42 -11.87
C LEU A 26 -13.32 -1.04 -11.71
N LEU A 27 -13.78 -0.77 -10.49
CA LEU A 27 -15.18 -0.45 -10.18
C LEU A 27 -15.39 1.05 -10.05
N GLU A 28 -14.44 1.73 -9.40
CA GLU A 28 -14.45 3.16 -9.14
C GLU A 28 -13.06 3.71 -9.45
N PRO A 29 -12.77 4.18 -10.68
CA PRO A 29 -11.51 4.86 -10.96
C PRO A 29 -11.39 6.15 -10.13
N ASN A 30 -10.22 6.44 -9.57
CA ASN A 30 -9.98 7.70 -8.86
C ASN A 30 -8.57 8.26 -9.14
N PRO A 31 -8.31 8.76 -10.36
CA PRO A 31 -6.99 9.28 -10.73
C PRO A 31 -6.56 10.47 -9.87
N ALA A 32 -7.50 11.33 -9.46
CA ALA A 32 -7.20 12.49 -8.62
C ALA A 32 -6.58 12.07 -7.27
N PHE A 33 -7.11 11.03 -6.63
CA PHE A 33 -6.52 10.48 -5.42
C PHE A 33 -5.11 9.94 -5.67
N ILE A 34 -4.93 9.16 -6.74
CA ILE A 34 -3.64 8.54 -7.07
C ILE A 34 -2.57 9.62 -7.31
N ASP A 35 -2.87 10.60 -8.15
CA ASP A 35 -1.94 11.68 -8.50
C ASP A 35 -1.54 12.50 -7.27
N GLN A 36 -2.53 12.86 -6.43
CA GLN A 36 -2.27 13.67 -5.25
C GLN A 36 -1.51 12.89 -4.17
N ALA A 37 -1.89 11.63 -3.90
CA ALA A 37 -1.20 10.78 -2.93
C ALA A 37 0.25 10.50 -3.37
N LYS A 38 0.45 10.19 -4.65
CA LYS A 38 1.79 10.00 -5.23
C LYS A 38 2.63 11.27 -5.07
N ALA A 39 2.11 12.43 -5.45
CA ALA A 39 2.84 13.69 -5.34
C ALA A 39 3.28 14.00 -3.90
N TYR A 40 2.43 13.72 -2.90
CA TYR A 40 2.78 13.91 -1.49
C TYR A 40 3.87 12.95 -1.01
N LEU A 41 3.80 11.68 -1.42
CA LEU A 41 4.82 10.69 -1.09
C LEU A 41 6.17 11.02 -1.74
N GLU A 42 6.16 11.37 -3.03
CA GLU A 42 7.38 11.76 -3.76
C GLU A 42 8.01 13.03 -3.19
N THR A 43 7.20 14.05 -2.86
CA THR A 43 7.67 15.27 -2.18
C THR A 43 8.26 14.97 -0.80
N SER A 44 7.84 13.87 -0.17
CA SER A 44 8.36 13.39 1.11
C SER A 44 9.59 12.49 0.97
N GLY A 45 10.11 12.29 -0.24
CA GLY A 45 11.32 11.50 -0.52
C GLY A 45 11.08 10.01 -0.80
N PHE A 46 9.83 9.59 -1.02
CA PHE A 46 9.54 8.21 -1.41
C PHE A 46 9.63 7.99 -2.93
N GLU A 47 10.17 6.84 -3.34
CA GLU A 47 9.88 6.23 -4.63
C GLU A 47 8.55 5.48 -4.51
N VAL A 48 7.59 5.77 -5.40
CA VAL A 48 6.21 5.29 -5.29
C VAL A 48 5.87 4.33 -6.40
N ASP A 49 5.57 3.08 -6.05
CA ASP A 49 5.01 2.08 -6.95
C ASP A 49 3.47 2.13 -6.86
N ILE A 50 2.77 2.03 -7.99
CA ILE A 50 1.30 2.03 -8.04
C ILE A 50 0.85 0.70 -8.63
N TYR A 51 -0.08 0.04 -7.95
CA TYR A 51 -0.71 -1.20 -8.36
C TYR A 51 -2.23 -1.02 -8.41
N GLN A 52 -2.88 -1.26 -9.55
CA GLN A 52 -4.31 -1.06 -9.77
C GLN A 52 -4.98 -2.21 -10.54
N GLY A 53 -6.23 -2.48 -10.18
CA GLY A 53 -7.09 -3.40 -10.92
C GLY A 53 -6.60 -4.85 -10.91
N GLU A 54 -6.47 -5.47 -12.08
CA GLU A 54 -6.18 -6.92 -12.19
C GLU A 54 -4.82 -7.33 -11.62
N GLU A 55 -3.88 -6.40 -11.47
CA GLU A 55 -2.59 -6.72 -10.85
C GLU A 55 -2.70 -6.92 -9.33
N VAL A 56 -3.76 -6.39 -8.70
CA VAL A 56 -4.04 -6.51 -7.26
C VAL A 56 -4.74 -7.83 -6.94
N SER A 57 -4.00 -8.92 -7.18
CA SER A 57 -4.42 -10.31 -6.95
C SER A 57 -4.12 -10.83 -5.55
N VAL A 58 -4.70 -11.98 -5.19
CA VAL A 58 -4.34 -12.76 -3.99
C VAL A 58 -2.86 -13.13 -4.04
N LYS A 59 -2.36 -13.48 -5.22
CA LYS A 59 -0.93 -13.75 -5.42
C LYS A 59 -0.10 -12.50 -5.13
N PHE A 60 -0.49 -11.34 -5.66
CA PHE A 60 0.17 -10.07 -5.36
C PHE A 60 0.21 -9.79 -3.86
N TYR A 61 -0.92 -9.90 -3.15
CA TYR A 61 -0.95 -9.70 -1.70
C TYR A 61 -0.04 -10.66 -0.92
N ARG A 62 0.13 -11.91 -1.38
CA ARG A 62 1.08 -12.87 -0.79
C ARG A 62 2.53 -12.47 -0.99
N GLU A 63 2.86 -11.86 -2.12
CA GLU A 63 4.21 -11.43 -2.47
C GLU A 63 4.55 -10.04 -1.91
N LEU A 64 3.55 -9.20 -1.67
CA LEU A 64 3.69 -7.81 -1.22
C LEU A 64 4.66 -7.60 -0.03
N PRO A 65 4.68 -8.46 1.02
CA PRO A 65 5.64 -8.31 2.11
C PRO A 65 7.12 -8.40 1.68
N LYS A 66 7.42 -9.04 0.53
CA LYS A 66 8.79 -9.21 0.03
C LYS A 66 9.36 -7.93 -0.58
N TYR A 67 8.51 -6.95 -0.93
CA TYR A 67 8.93 -5.73 -1.63
C TYR A 67 9.53 -4.66 -0.71
N GLY A 68 9.47 -4.86 0.62
CA GLY A 68 10.21 -4.03 1.57
C GLY A 68 9.73 -2.58 1.69
N TYR A 69 8.51 -2.28 1.24
CA TYR A 69 7.89 -0.97 1.37
C TYR A 69 7.85 -0.50 2.83
N LYS A 70 8.16 0.78 3.04
CA LYS A 70 8.08 1.43 4.35
C LYS A 70 6.68 1.97 4.63
N LEU A 71 5.90 2.21 3.59
CA LEU A 71 4.50 2.62 3.66
C LEU A 71 3.72 1.98 2.52
N ILE A 72 2.54 1.45 2.83
CA ILE A 72 1.60 0.95 1.82
C ILE A 72 0.25 1.61 2.08
N ILE A 73 -0.32 2.22 1.04
CA ILE A 73 -1.67 2.81 1.07
C ILE A 73 -2.59 1.85 0.32
N PHE A 74 -3.58 1.31 1.02
CA PHE A 74 -4.61 0.46 0.42
C PHE A 74 -5.87 1.27 0.09
N ARG A 75 -6.28 1.22 -1.17
CA ARG A 75 -7.61 1.58 -1.63
C ARG A 75 -8.33 0.29 -2.03
N ALA A 76 -8.96 -0.33 -1.03
CA ALA A 76 -9.54 -1.67 -1.16
C ALA A 76 -10.82 -1.82 -0.34
N HIS A 77 -11.66 -2.77 -0.74
CA HIS A 77 -12.70 -3.28 0.14
C HIS A 77 -12.05 -4.07 1.29
N SER A 78 -12.49 -3.77 2.51
CA SER A 78 -12.02 -4.48 3.70
C SER A 78 -13.17 -4.80 4.65
N GLY A 79 -12.94 -5.77 5.52
CA GLY A 79 -13.92 -6.18 6.51
C GLY A 79 -13.28 -6.82 7.73
N LEU A 80 -14.04 -6.87 8.83
CA LEU A 80 -13.68 -7.62 10.03
C LEU A 80 -14.38 -8.98 9.95
N MET A 81 -13.65 -10.08 9.95
CA MET A 81 -14.31 -11.39 10.09
C MET A 81 -14.65 -11.64 11.55
N GLN A 82 -15.93 -11.85 11.80
CA GLN A 82 -16.42 -12.42 13.03
C GLN A 82 -16.55 -13.92 12.83
N ARG A 83 -15.93 -14.72 13.70
CA ARG A 83 -16.16 -16.17 13.74
C ARG A 83 -17.01 -16.47 14.96
N GLN A 84 -18.16 -17.08 14.75
CA GLN A 84 -18.98 -17.58 15.84
C GLN A 84 -18.58 -19.04 16.08
N GLU A 85 -17.90 -19.31 17.18
CA GLU A 85 -17.68 -20.68 17.70
C GLU A 85 -18.43 -20.78 19.03
N ASP A 86 -19.24 -21.83 19.19
CA ASP A 86 -19.95 -22.20 20.43
C ASP A 86 -20.67 -21.04 21.16
N SER A 87 -21.51 -20.31 20.41
CA SER A 87 -22.32 -19.19 20.92
C SER A 87 -21.53 -17.97 21.44
N GLN A 88 -20.20 -17.95 21.27
CA GLN A 88 -19.38 -16.77 21.52
C GLN A 88 -18.91 -16.17 20.20
N VAL A 89 -19.18 -14.87 20.01
CA VAL A 89 -18.66 -14.12 18.86
C VAL A 89 -17.20 -13.79 19.15
N MET A 90 -16.29 -14.54 18.55
CA MET A 90 -14.88 -14.18 18.52
C MET A 90 -14.63 -13.33 17.28
N VAL A 91 -14.40 -12.04 17.48
CA VAL A 91 -13.89 -11.17 16.42
C VAL A 91 -12.45 -11.60 16.19
N LYS A 92 -12.11 -12.10 14.99
CA LYS A 92 -10.69 -12.21 14.64
C LYS A 92 -10.17 -10.78 14.55
N GLU A 93 -9.13 -10.47 15.31
CA GLU A 93 -8.44 -9.17 15.30
C GLU A 93 -7.63 -8.95 14.01
N ALA A 94 -8.19 -9.33 12.86
CA ALA A 94 -7.57 -9.22 11.56
C ALA A 94 -8.49 -8.43 10.62
N THR A 95 -7.91 -7.44 9.95
CA THR A 95 -8.53 -6.77 8.80
C THR A 95 -8.35 -7.65 7.58
N TYR A 96 -9.46 -8.05 6.97
CA TYR A 96 -9.46 -8.80 5.73
C TYR A 96 -9.50 -7.84 4.56
N LEU A 97 -8.60 -8.04 3.60
CA LEU A 97 -8.62 -7.37 2.31
C LEU A 97 -9.23 -8.31 1.29
N PHE A 98 -10.20 -7.81 0.53
CA PHE A 98 -10.81 -8.56 -0.56
C PHE A 98 -10.10 -8.23 -1.88
N THR A 99 -10.02 -9.20 -2.79
CA THR A 99 -9.48 -8.99 -4.14
C THR A 99 -10.62 -8.91 -5.14
N GLY A 100 -10.39 -8.19 -6.25
CA GLY A 100 -11.35 -8.11 -7.36
C GLY A 100 -11.35 -9.34 -8.26
N GLU A 101 -10.56 -10.37 -7.93
CA GLU A 101 -10.47 -11.59 -8.73
C GLU A 101 -11.73 -12.43 -8.58
N ALA A 102 -12.19 -13.02 -9.69
CA ALA A 102 -13.21 -14.05 -9.63
C ALA A 102 -12.70 -15.27 -8.84
N TYR A 103 -13.46 -15.68 -7.83
CA TYR A 103 -13.20 -16.93 -7.11
C TYR A 103 -13.33 -18.11 -8.09
N LYS A 104 -12.29 -18.93 -8.20
CA LYS A 104 -12.23 -20.12 -9.05
C LYS A 104 -12.05 -21.37 -8.21
#